data_AF-A0A2K9NU00-F1
#
_entry.id   AF-A0A2K9NU00-F1
#
_cell.length_a   1.000
_cell.length_b   1.000
_cell.length_c   1.000
_cell.angle_alpha   90.00
_cell.angle_beta   90.00
_cell.angle_gamma   90.00
#
_symmetry.space_group_name_H-M   'P 1'
#
loop_
_entity.id
_entity.type
_entity.pdbx_description
1 polymer ?
#
loop_
_entity_poly.entity_id
_entity_poly.type
_entity_poly.pdbx_seq_one_letter_code
_entity_poly.pdbx_strand_id
1 'polypeptide(L)'
;MKLTTLFCFLFAANVQAMTLTKDFVTTRLKYNDAKKVYDVDFLNQAGVYKADDKDFSCLQGSLKSKKPVKVTFDPMGLKITECK
;
A
#
# COMPACT_ATOMS: atom_id res chain seq x y z
N MET A 1 -44.74 30.93 4.61
CA MET A 1 -43.99 29.65 4.48
C MET A 1 -42.56 29.91 4.90
N LYS A 2 -42.16 29.42 6.08
CA LYS A 2 -40.78 29.58 6.60
C LYS A 2 -39.91 28.46 6.02
N LEU A 3 -39.02 28.84 5.13
CA LEU A 3 -38.02 28.00 4.47
C LEU A 3 -36.84 27.77 5.44
N THR A 4 -37.08 27.02 6.51
CA THR A 4 -36.07 26.74 7.56
C THR A 4 -35.93 25.25 7.76
N THR A 5 -35.59 24.52 6.70
CA THR A 5 -35.26 23.10 6.83
C THR A 5 -34.29 22.66 5.73
N LEU A 6 -33.05 23.15 5.77
CA LEU A 6 -31.96 22.51 5.01
C LEU A 6 -30.59 22.77 5.64
N PHE A 7 -30.45 22.41 6.92
CA PHE A 7 -29.14 22.27 7.58
C PHE A 7 -28.95 20.80 7.97
N CYS A 8 -29.24 19.89 7.03
CA CYS A 8 -29.02 18.47 7.23
C CYS A 8 -27.59 18.11 6.78
N PHE A 9 -26.80 17.66 7.75
CA PHE A 9 -25.78 16.63 7.58
C PHE A 9 -24.63 16.95 6.62
N LEU A 10 -23.80 17.93 6.99
CA LEU A 10 -22.37 17.89 6.68
C LEU A 10 -21.60 17.43 7.91
N PHE A 11 -22.01 16.30 8.51
CA PHE A 11 -21.06 15.52 9.31
C PHE A 11 -20.09 14.91 8.30
N ALA A 12 -19.01 15.64 8.04
CA ALA A 12 -17.86 15.12 7.33
C ALA A 12 -17.42 13.84 8.05
N ALA A 13 -17.77 12.70 7.46
CA ALA A 13 -17.19 11.43 7.84
C ALA A 13 -15.69 11.56 7.55
N ASN A 14 -14.92 11.90 8.57
CA ASN A 14 -13.48 11.70 8.58
C ASN A 14 -13.26 10.19 8.59
N VAL A 15 -13.47 9.54 7.44
CA VAL A 15 -12.96 8.21 7.19
C VAL A 15 -11.46 8.39 7.11
N GLN A 16 -10.81 8.38 8.28
CA GLN A 16 -9.37 8.22 8.35
C GLN A 16 -9.09 6.91 7.63
N ALA A 17 -8.48 7.01 6.44
CA ALA A 17 -8.07 5.85 5.69
C ALA A 17 -7.16 5.02 6.60
N MET A 18 -7.67 3.87 7.05
CA MET A 18 -7.00 3.03 8.02
C MET A 18 -5.72 2.51 7.36
N THR A 19 -4.57 2.98 7.82
CA THR A 19 -3.27 2.48 7.37
C THR A 19 -3.17 1.02 7.77
N LEU A 20 -3.15 0.11 6.80
CA LEU A 20 -3.09 -1.33 7.05
C LEU A 20 -1.63 -1.77 7.02
N THR A 21 -1.07 -2.03 8.19
CA THR A 21 0.28 -2.62 8.32
C THR A 21 0.17 -4.12 8.51
N LYS A 22 0.77 -4.89 7.61
CA LYS A 22 0.74 -6.36 7.66
C LYS A 22 1.98 -6.98 7.04
N ASP A 23 2.28 -8.21 7.45
CA ASP A 23 3.37 -9.02 6.92
C ASP A 23 2.95 -9.68 5.61
N PHE A 24 3.75 -9.51 4.55
CA PHE A 24 3.51 -10.08 3.22
C PHE A 24 4.72 -10.77 2.66
N VAL A 25 4.50 -11.86 1.90
CA VAL A 25 5.55 -12.51 1.12
C VAL A 25 5.48 -12.00 -0.31
N THR A 26 6.61 -11.51 -0.82
CA THR A 26 6.73 -11.05 -2.21
C THR A 26 6.62 -12.23 -3.17
N THR A 27 5.71 -12.16 -4.13
CA THR A 27 5.50 -13.19 -5.15
C THR A 27 6.02 -12.78 -6.51
N ARG A 28 6.04 -11.48 -6.81
CA ARG A 28 6.60 -10.91 -8.04
C ARG A 28 7.27 -9.58 -7.76
N LEU A 29 8.37 -9.33 -8.46
CA LEU A 29 9.08 -8.07 -8.46
C LEU A 29 9.53 -7.76 -9.90
N LYS A 30 9.05 -6.66 -10.49
CA LYS A 30 9.38 -6.25 -11.85
C LYS A 30 9.73 -4.77 -11.90
N TYR A 31 10.86 -4.43 -12.51
CA TYR A 31 11.20 -3.03 -12.72
C TYR A 31 10.34 -2.40 -13.84
N ASN A 32 9.78 -1.22 -13.58
CA ASN A 32 9.00 -0.43 -14.51
C ASN A 32 9.81 0.78 -14.97
N ASP A 33 10.48 0.65 -16.11
CA ASP A 33 11.41 1.68 -16.60
C ASP A 33 10.74 3.02 -16.88
N ALA A 34 9.49 3.01 -17.38
CA ALA A 34 8.73 4.22 -17.68
C ALA A 34 8.42 5.05 -16.43
N LYS A 35 8.28 4.41 -15.28
CA LYS A 35 7.94 5.05 -14.00
C LYS A 35 9.12 5.11 -13.02
N LYS A 36 10.26 4.48 -13.36
CA LYS A 36 11.45 4.34 -12.51
C LYS A 36 11.15 3.79 -11.11
N VAL A 37 10.23 2.82 -11.03
CA VAL A 37 9.81 2.14 -9.78
C VAL A 37 9.71 0.63 -9.99
N TYR A 38 9.62 -0.13 -8.90
CA TYR A 38 9.34 -1.56 -8.98
C TYR A 38 7.85 -1.85 -8.78
N ASP A 39 7.30 -2.63 -9.69
CA ASP A 39 5.99 -3.26 -9.59
C ASP A 39 6.13 -4.54 -8.74
N VAL A 40 5.39 -4.62 -7.64
CA VAL A 40 5.47 -5.70 -6.63
C VAL A 40 4.10 -6.34 -6.44
N ASP A 41 4.07 -7.68 -6.42
CA ASP A 41 2.88 -8.45 -6.06
C ASP A 41 3.15 -9.21 -4.76
N PHE A 42 2.12 -9.34 -3.91
CA PHE A 42 2.19 -10.08 -2.64
C PHE A 42 1.27 -11.30 -2.62
N LEU A 43 1.64 -12.29 -1.82
CA LEU A 43 0.78 -13.45 -1.58
C LEU A 43 -0.53 -13.02 -0.90
N ASN A 44 -1.66 -13.49 -1.43
CA ASN A 44 -3.02 -13.21 -0.92
C ASN A 44 -3.49 -11.75 -1.03
N GLN A 45 -2.86 -10.95 -1.89
CA GLN A 45 -3.35 -9.61 -2.22
C GLN A 45 -3.35 -9.40 -3.73
N ALA A 46 -4.52 -9.12 -4.29
CA ALA A 46 -4.66 -8.82 -5.71
C ALA A 46 -4.32 -7.35 -5.95
N GLY A 47 -3.09 -7.07 -6.40
CA GLY A 47 -2.66 -5.72 -6.73
C GLY A 47 -1.19 -5.66 -7.10
N VAL A 48 -0.88 -4.79 -8.06
CA VAL A 48 0.50 -4.41 -8.40
C VAL A 48 0.79 -3.11 -7.66
N TYR A 49 1.75 -3.16 -6.73
CA TYR A 49 2.14 -2.01 -5.91
C TYR A 49 3.46 -1.44 -6.40
N LYS A 50 3.66 -0.13 -6.21
CA LYS A 50 4.92 0.53 -6.53
C LYS A 50 5.80 0.60 -5.29
N ALA A 51 7.07 0.25 -5.43
CA ALA A 51 8.08 0.39 -4.39
C ALA A 51 9.28 1.20 -4.90
N ASP A 52 9.93 1.90 -3.96
CA ASP A 52 11.16 2.64 -4.20
C ASP A 52 12.34 1.70 -4.43
N ASP A 53 13.36 2.16 -5.17
CA ASP A 53 14.58 1.39 -5.45
C ASP A 53 15.35 1.00 -4.17
N LYS A 54 15.27 1.84 -3.13
CA LYS A 54 15.88 1.55 -1.81
C LYS A 54 15.35 0.25 -1.18
N ASP A 55 14.12 -0.14 -1.52
CA ASP A 55 13.45 -1.32 -0.97
C ASP A 55 13.69 -2.58 -1.81
N PHE A 56 14.41 -2.46 -2.93
CA PHE A 56 14.64 -3.54 -3.88
C PHE A 56 15.31 -4.77 -3.25
N SER A 57 16.40 -4.55 -2.50
CA SER A 57 17.16 -5.64 -1.86
C SER A 57 16.30 -6.43 -0.89
N CYS A 58 15.44 -5.73 -0.14
CA CYS A 58 14.50 -6.31 0.81
C CYS A 58 13.43 -7.15 0.11
N LEU A 59 12.78 -6.58 -0.91
CA LEU A 59 11.75 -7.28 -1.69
C LEU A 59 12.31 -8.49 -2.44
N GLN A 60 13.52 -8.35 -3.00
CA GLN A 60 14.20 -9.46 -3.66
C GLN A 60 14.58 -10.56 -2.65
N GLY A 61 15.01 -10.18 -1.45
CA GLY A 61 15.25 -11.10 -0.34
C GLY A 61 14.00 -11.88 0.05
N SER A 62 12.86 -11.19 0.21
CA SER A 62 11.55 -11.80 0.46
C SER A 62 11.15 -12.78 -0.64
N LEU A 63 11.32 -12.39 -1.92
CA LEU A 63 10.96 -13.22 -3.06
C LEU A 63 11.74 -14.54 -3.11
N LYS A 64 13.06 -14.47 -2.82
CA LYS A 64 13.98 -15.61 -2.82
C LYS A 64 13.80 -16.51 -1.61
N SER A 65 13.72 -15.93 -0.42
CA SER A 65 13.69 -16.67 0.85
C SER A 65 12.30 -17.05 1.34
N LYS A 66 11.24 -16.53 0.69
CA LYS A 66 9.85 -16.60 1.14
C LYS A 66 9.61 -16.02 2.53
N LYS A 67 10.55 -15.22 3.05
CA LYS A 67 10.36 -14.48 4.30
C LYS A 67 9.42 -13.29 4.10
N PRO A 68 8.54 -13.02 5.07
CA PRO A 68 7.65 -11.88 4.99
C PRO A 68 8.37 -10.55 5.23
N VAL A 69 7.88 -9.50 4.58
CA VAL A 69 8.25 -8.10 4.81
C VAL A 69 7.05 -7.37 5.40
N LYS A 70 7.29 -6.38 6.26
CA LYS A 70 6.22 -5.59 6.87
C LYS A 70 5.88 -4.42 5.97
N VAL A 71 4.65 -4.43 5.47
CA VAL A 71 4.16 -3.47 4.50
C VAL A 71 3.05 -2.65 5.12
N THR A 72 3.12 -1.34 5.00
CA THR A 72 2.02 -0.42 5.30
C THR A 72 1.40 0.05 4.01
N PHE A 73 0.09 -0.14 3.88
CA PHE A 73 -0.71 0.49 2.82
C PHE A 73 -1.34 1.76 3.35
N ASP A 74 -1.11 2.86 2.63
CA ASP A 74 -1.75 4.14 2.86
C ASP A 74 -2.35 4.67 1.54
N PRO A 75 -3.12 5.78 1.55
CA PRO A 75 -3.71 6.32 0.33
C PRO A 75 -2.68 6.79 -0.72
N MET A 76 -1.43 7.02 -0.34
CA MET A 76 -0.35 7.45 -1.25
C MET A 76 0.35 6.25 -1.88
N GLY A 77 0.26 5.07 -1.27
CA GLY A 77 0.68 3.81 -1.86
C GLY A 77 1.15 2.80 -0.83
N LEU A 78 2.26 2.15 -1.16
CA LEU A 78 2.87 1.12 -0.34
C LEU A 78 4.15 1.67 0.28
N LYS A 79 4.35 1.37 1.55
CA LYS A 79 5.60 1.62 2.26
C LYS A 79 6.13 0.32 2.87
N ILE A 80 7.37 -0.03 2.52
CA ILE A 80 8.10 -1.09 3.19
C ILE A 80 8.64 -0.52 4.50
N THR A 81 8.19 -1.07 5.63
CA THR A 81 8.53 -0.58 6.98
C THR A 81 9.57 -1.44 7.67
N GLU A 82 9.65 -2.72 7.33
CA GLU A 82 10.58 -3.66 7.97
C GLU A 82 10.90 -4.85 7.06
N CYS A 83 12.14 -5.32 7.13
CA CYS A 83 12.69 -6.46 6.40
C CYS A 83 13.19 -7.51 7.40
N LYS A 84 12.77 -8.77 7.24
CA LYS A 84 13.09 -9.90 8.16
C LYS A 84 14.01 -10.94 7.50
#